data_AF-A0A1V3MWL5-F1
#
_entry.id   AF-A0A1V3MWL5-F1
#
_cell.length_a   1.000
_cell.length_b   1.000
_cell.length_c   1.000
_cell.angle_alpha   90.00
_cell.angle_beta   90.00
_cell.angle_gamma   90.00
#
_symmetry.space_group_name_H-M   'P 1'
#
loop_
_entity.id
_entity.type
_entity.pdbx_description
1 polymer ?
#
loop_
_entity_poly.entity_id
_entity_poly.type
_entity_poly.pdbx_seq_one_letter_code
_entity_poly.pdbx_strand_id
1 'polypeptide(L)'
;MKMKNLKISIFSVLLTFFASALFIGCGKDDKPYDPTAGYPKDATVRYEVSSTTNNTASVTYTNETGEDTSIESVALPFTKEVKKKVEFAEIFTLLSSIPVRNNESEV
;
A
#
# COMPACT_ATOMS: atom_id res chain seq x y z
N MET A 1 26.98 66.93 27.88
CA MET A 1 26.28 65.98 26.99
C MET A 1 25.09 65.43 27.76
N LYS A 2 23.84 65.81 27.42
CA LYS A 2 22.63 65.40 28.14
C LYS A 2 22.19 64.01 27.66
N MET A 3 22.30 62.98 28.51
CA MET A 3 21.74 61.66 28.24
C MET A 3 20.23 61.71 28.45
N LYS A 4 19.48 61.33 27.41
CA LYS A 4 18.01 61.22 27.45
C LYS A 4 17.65 59.87 28.09
N ASN A 5 16.88 59.91 29.17
CA ASN A 5 16.34 58.72 29.82
C ASN A 5 15.40 57.98 28.87
N LEU A 6 15.79 56.80 28.41
CA LEU A 6 14.98 55.92 27.59
C LEU A 6 14.03 55.14 28.51
N LYS A 7 12.79 55.62 28.67
CA LYS A 7 11.73 54.86 29.35
C LYS A 7 11.26 53.74 28.41
N ILE A 8 11.94 52.59 28.46
CA ILE A 8 11.47 51.38 27.78
C ILE A 8 10.18 50.93 28.48
N SER A 9 9.07 51.06 27.78
CA SER A 9 7.77 50.58 28.24
C SER A 9 7.80 49.05 28.27
N ILE A 10 7.65 48.48 29.46
CA ILE A 10 7.69 47.04 29.75
C ILE A 10 6.66 46.27 28.90
N PHE A 11 5.56 46.95 28.53
CA PHE A 11 4.53 46.44 27.63
C PHE A 11 5.03 46.16 26.21
N SER A 12 6.00 46.93 25.73
CA SER A 12 6.52 46.81 24.36
C SER A 12 7.49 45.62 24.21
N VAL A 13 8.17 45.24 25.29
CA VAL A 13 9.08 44.08 25.33
C VAL A 13 8.29 42.77 25.41
N LEU A 14 7.19 42.76 26.17
CA LEU A 14 6.32 41.59 26.31
C LEU A 14 5.64 41.21 24.98
N LEU A 15 5.24 42.21 24.19
CA LEU A 15 4.60 42.02 22.89
C LEU A 15 5.55 41.42 21.84
N THR A 16 6.86 41.74 21.91
CA THR A 16 7.85 41.18 20.99
C THR A 16 8.21 39.73 21.32
N PHE A 17 8.13 39.34 22.60
CA PHE A 17 8.38 37.96 23.04
C PHE A 17 7.22 37.00 22.72
N PHE A 18 5.98 37.51 22.68
CA PHE A 18 4.81 36.70 22.33
C PHE A 18 4.69 36.46 20.82
N ALA A 19 5.14 37.42 20.00
CA ALA A 19 5.09 37.32 18.54
C ALA A 19 6.09 36.30 17.96
N SER A 20 7.24 36.07 18.62
CA SER A 20 8.24 35.09 18.17
C SER A 20 7.85 33.64 18.49
N ALA A 21 6.96 33.41 19.46
CA ALA A 21 6.49 32.07 19.83
C ALA A 21 5.53 31.45 18.80
N LEU A 22 4.93 32.27 17.91
CA LEU A 22 3.99 31.80 16.89
C LEU A 22 4.67 31.21 15.65
N PHE A 23 5.99 31.34 15.49
CA PHE A 23 6.73 30.81 14.33
C PHE A 23 7.29 29.40 14.53
N ILE A 24 7.15 28.80 15.73
CA ILE A 24 7.68 27.46 16.04
C ILE A 24 6.66 26.34 15.68
N GLY A 25 5.43 26.72 15.29
CA GLY A 25 4.28 25.82 15.22
C GLY A 25 3.98 25.15 13.86
N CYS A 26 4.89 25.17 12.90
CA CYS A 26 4.68 24.44 11.64
C CYS A 26 5.94 23.73 11.18
N GLY A 27 6.40 22.77 12.00
CA GLY A 27 7.24 21.70 11.51
C GLY A 27 6.41 20.84 10.55
N LYS A 28 6.41 21.20 9.26
CA LYS A 28 6.32 20.16 8.25
C LYS A 28 7.59 19.35 8.48
N ASP A 29 7.44 18.15 9.03
CA ASP A 29 8.48 17.14 9.01
C ASP A 29 8.84 16.93 7.54
N ASP A 30 9.86 17.63 7.05
CA ASP A 30 10.52 17.41 5.75
C ASP A 30 11.31 16.09 5.82
N LYS A 31 10.67 15.04 6.33
CA LYS A 31 11.22 13.70 6.29
C LYS A 31 11.17 13.26 4.83
N PRO A 32 12.31 12.81 4.27
CA PRO A 32 12.33 12.22 2.94
C PRO A 32 11.23 11.16 2.85
N TYR A 33 10.52 11.12 1.71
CA TYR A 33 9.54 10.08 1.45
C TYR A 33 10.23 8.71 1.54
N ASP A 34 9.83 7.93 2.55
CA ASP A 34 10.26 6.55 2.72
C ASP A 34 9.19 5.63 2.14
N PRO A 35 9.44 4.99 0.97
CA PRO A 35 8.47 4.10 0.35
C PRO A 35 8.20 2.84 1.19
N THR A 36 9.07 2.51 2.15
CA THR A 36 8.93 1.34 3.04
C THR A 36 8.06 1.64 4.26
N ALA A 37 7.74 2.91 4.52
CA ALA A 37 6.95 3.31 5.67
C ALA A 37 5.56 2.64 5.65
N GLY A 38 5.24 1.92 6.73
CA GLY A 38 3.96 1.23 6.88
C GLY A 38 3.94 -0.22 6.40
N TYR A 39 5.07 -0.76 5.92
CA TYR A 39 5.26 -2.20 5.73
C TYR A 39 6.07 -2.80 6.89
N PRO A 40 5.91 -4.10 7.19
CA PRO A 40 4.88 -5.00 6.64
C PRO A 40 3.48 -4.76 7.20
N LYS A 41 2.44 -5.03 6.41
CA LYS A 41 1.03 -4.76 6.78
C LYS A 41 0.12 -5.95 6.50
N ASP A 42 -0.93 -6.11 7.31
CA ASP A 42 -1.97 -7.10 7.04
C ASP A 42 -2.82 -6.68 5.84
N ALA A 43 -2.97 -7.58 4.87
CA ALA A 43 -3.78 -7.36 3.67
C ALA A 43 -4.56 -8.63 3.30
N THR A 44 -5.63 -8.43 2.52
CA THR A 44 -6.36 -9.52 1.85
C THR A 44 -6.10 -9.43 0.35
N VAL A 45 -5.48 -10.46 -0.22
CA VAL A 45 -5.26 -10.60 -1.66
C VAL A 45 -6.35 -11.50 -2.22
N ARG A 46 -7.06 -11.03 -3.24
CA ARG A 46 -8.13 -11.79 -3.89
C ARG A 46 -7.72 -12.15 -5.32
N TYR A 47 -7.61 -13.44 -5.58
CA TYR A 47 -7.40 -14.02 -6.89
C TYR A 47 -8.74 -14.40 -7.51
N GLU A 48 -8.95 -14.01 -8.76
CA GLU A 48 -10.15 -14.34 -9.52
C GLU A 48 -9.74 -14.78 -10.94
N VAL A 49 -10.20 -15.96 -11.34
CA VAL A 49 -9.99 -16.49 -12.69
C VAL A 49 -11.35 -16.85 -13.27
N SER A 50 -11.64 -16.35 -14.45
CA SER A 50 -12.90 -16.60 -15.15
C SER A 50 -12.63 -16.87 -16.64
N SER A 51 -13.55 -17.59 -17.28
CA SER A 51 -13.50 -17.87 -18.71
C SER A 51 -14.91 -17.89 -19.28
N THR A 52 -15.05 -17.46 -20.53
CA THR A 52 -16.31 -17.49 -21.28
C THR A 52 -16.50 -18.77 -22.07
N THR A 53 -15.43 -19.56 -22.27
CA THR A 53 -15.43 -20.72 -23.20
C THR A 53 -15.18 -22.05 -22.50
N ASN A 54 -14.55 -22.03 -21.33
CA ASN A 54 -14.19 -23.22 -20.57
C ASN A 54 -14.75 -23.12 -19.15
N ASN A 55 -15.11 -24.27 -18.59
CA ASN A 55 -15.64 -24.39 -17.24
C ASN A 55 -14.58 -24.85 -16.23
N THR A 56 -13.37 -25.16 -16.68
CA THR A 56 -12.25 -25.57 -15.82
C THR A 56 -10.93 -24.94 -16.26
N ALA A 57 -10.01 -24.80 -15.30
CA ALA A 57 -8.63 -24.38 -15.52
C ALA A 57 -7.69 -25.00 -14.49
N SER A 58 -6.39 -24.94 -14.76
CA SER A 58 -5.35 -25.10 -13.73
C SER A 58 -4.93 -23.72 -13.26
N VAL A 59 -4.85 -23.49 -11.95
CA VAL A 59 -4.55 -22.18 -11.36
C VAL A 59 -3.41 -22.31 -10.37
N THR A 60 -2.38 -21.48 -10.53
CA THR A 60 -1.29 -21.30 -9.56
C THR A 60 -1.38 -19.90 -8.98
N TYR A 61 -1.35 -19.80 -7.65
CA TYR A 61 -1.39 -18.51 -6.95
C TYR A 61 -0.50 -18.51 -5.73
N THR A 62 -0.01 -17.33 -5.33
CA THR A 62 0.73 -17.17 -4.07
C THR A 62 -0.21 -17.27 -2.86
N ASN A 63 0.09 -18.17 -1.92
CA ASN A 63 -0.77 -18.49 -0.78
C ASN A 63 -0.50 -17.61 0.46
N GLU A 64 -1.12 -17.98 1.58
CA GLU A 64 -1.03 -17.28 2.86
C GLU A 64 0.41 -17.20 3.42
N THR A 65 1.27 -18.17 3.08
CA THR A 65 2.68 -18.21 3.50
C THR A 65 3.62 -17.49 2.53
N GLY A 66 3.15 -17.13 1.33
CA GLY A 66 3.99 -16.57 0.26
C GLY A 66 4.57 -17.60 -0.71
N GLU A 67 4.18 -18.85 -0.59
CA GLU A 67 4.56 -19.91 -1.53
C GLU A 67 3.51 -20.05 -2.63
N ASP A 68 3.92 -20.59 -3.78
CA ASP A 68 2.98 -20.86 -4.87
C ASP A 68 2.22 -22.16 -4.64
N THR A 69 0.89 -22.09 -4.76
CA THR A 69 -0.03 -23.22 -4.67
C THR A 69 -0.69 -23.44 -6.02
N SER A 70 -0.55 -24.65 -6.57
CA SER A 70 -1.17 -25.07 -7.84
C SER A 70 -2.36 -25.98 -7.59
N ILE A 71 -3.48 -25.67 -8.24
CA ILE A 71 -4.70 -26.47 -8.23
C ILE A 71 -5.05 -26.80 -9.68
N GLU A 72 -5.11 -28.09 -9.99
CA GLU A 72 -5.46 -28.58 -11.32
C GLU A 72 -6.98 -28.74 -11.47
N SER A 73 -7.49 -28.52 -12.68
CA SER A 73 -8.90 -28.78 -13.05
C SER A 73 -9.94 -28.12 -12.14
N VAL A 74 -9.66 -26.92 -11.62
CA VAL A 74 -10.61 -26.17 -10.80
C VAL A 74 -11.76 -25.63 -11.64
N ALA A 75 -12.98 -25.68 -11.11
CA ALA A 75 -14.15 -25.10 -11.78
C ALA A 75 -14.04 -23.57 -11.88
N LEU A 76 -14.51 -23.03 -13.00
CA LEU A 76 -14.58 -21.60 -13.25
C LEU A 76 -16.02 -21.07 -13.08
N PRO A 77 -16.21 -19.86 -12.51
CA PRO A 77 -15.18 -18.96 -12.02
C PRO A 77 -14.52 -19.46 -10.72
N PHE A 78 -13.21 -19.30 -10.64
CA PHE A 78 -12.41 -19.58 -9.45
C PHE A 78 -12.18 -18.29 -8.68
N THR A 79 -12.37 -18.33 -7.36
CA THR A 79 -12.06 -17.22 -6.46
C THR A 79 -11.33 -17.74 -5.23
N LYS A 80 -10.25 -17.07 -4.85
CA LYS A 80 -9.49 -17.37 -3.64
C LYS A 80 -9.05 -16.09 -2.95
N GLU A 81 -9.38 -15.99 -1.68
CA GLU A 81 -8.89 -14.94 -0.80
C GLU A 81 -7.77 -15.47 0.09
N VAL A 82 -6.70 -14.69 0.18
CA VAL A 82 -5.50 -14.96 0.97
C VAL A 82 -5.30 -13.79 1.92
N LYS A 83 -5.35 -14.06 3.22
CA LYS A 83 -5.05 -13.06 4.25
C LYS A 83 -3.62 -13.27 4.70
N LYS A 84 -2.76 -12.27 4.48
CA LYS A 84 -1.36 -12.35 4.89
C LYS A 84 -0.77 -11.00 5.22
N LYS A 85 0.40 -11.05 5.87
CA LYS A 85 1.25 -9.89 6.05
C LYS A 85 2.06 -9.69 4.77
N VAL A 86 1.92 -8.51 4.17
CA VAL A 86 2.58 -8.15 2.91
C VAL A 86 3.81 -7.32 3.21
N GLU A 87 4.94 -7.72 2.63
CA GLU A 87 6.21 -7.00 2.70
C GLU A 87 6.31 -5.91 1.63
N PHE A 88 7.21 -4.94 1.84
CA PHE A 88 7.45 -3.91 0.82
C PHE A 88 7.98 -4.54 -0.47
N ALA A 89 7.38 -4.14 -1.60
CA ALA A 89 7.72 -4.65 -2.94
C ALA A 89 7.59 -6.19 -3.11
N GLU A 90 6.76 -6.84 -2.28
CA GLU A 90 6.45 -8.26 -2.44
C GLU A 90 5.77 -8.56 -3.78
N ILE A 91 6.13 -9.68 -4.39
CA ILE A 91 5.63 -10.14 -5.68
C ILE A 91 4.59 -11.24 -5.44
N PHE A 92 3.48 -11.17 -6.17
CA PHE A 92 2.43 -12.19 -6.15
C PHE A 92 2.34 -12.88 -7.51
N THR A 93 2.26 -14.20 -7.49
CA THR A 93 2.02 -15.04 -8.66
C THR A 93 0.52 -15.27 -8.83
N LEU A 94 0.05 -15.13 -10.06
CA LEU A 94 -1.22 -15.67 -10.54
C LEU A 94 -1.01 -16.19 -11.96
N LEU A 95 -1.12 -17.49 -12.14
CA LEU A 95 -1.04 -18.16 -13.44
C LEU A 95 -2.29 -19.01 -13.63
N SER A 96 -2.81 -19.04 -14.85
CA SER A 96 -3.91 -19.92 -15.22
C SER A 96 -3.64 -20.57 -16.57
N SER A 97 -3.88 -21.88 -16.66
CA SER A 97 -3.88 -22.62 -17.92
C SER A 97 -5.28 -23.15 -18.18
N ILE A 98 -5.80 -22.87 -19.37
CA ILE A 98 -7.12 -23.33 -19.80
C ILE A 98 -6.90 -24.42 -20.84
N PRO A 99 -7.47 -25.62 -20.67
CA PRO A 99 -7.33 -26.69 -21.65
C PRO A 99 -7.91 -26.25 -23.01
N VAL A 100 -7.15 -26.47 -24.09
CA VAL A 100 -7.62 -26.20 -25.45
C VAL A 100 -8.69 -27.24 -25.80
N ARG A 101 -9.88 -26.78 -26.19
CA ARG A 101 -10.90 -27.66 -26.78
C ARG A 101 -10.41 -28.09 -28.16
N ASN A 102 -9.85 -29.29 -28.27
CA ASN A 102 -9.59 -29.90 -29.56
C ASN A 102 -10.94 -30.33 -30.14
N ASN A 103 -11.45 -29.59 -31.13
CA ASN A 103 -12.59 -30.04 -31.91
C ASN A 103 -12.13 -31.18 -32.84
N GLU A 104 -11.99 -32.40 -32.32
CA GLU A 104 -11.99 -33.58 -33.16
C GLU A 104 -13.39 -33.69 -33.80
N SER A 105 -13.45 -33.27 -35.04
CA SER A 105 -14.62 -33.47 -35.90
C SER A 105 -14.59 -34.92 -36.33
N GLU A 106 -15.33 -35.80 -35.65
CA GLU A 106 -15.72 -37.08 -36.23
C GLU A 106 -16.54 -36.77 -37.50
N VAL A 107 -15.96 -37.10 -38.66
CA VAL A 107 -16.65 -37.27 -39.95
C VAL A 107 -16.46 -38.72 -40.37
#